data_AF-A0A2R6LRY7-F1
#
_entry.id   AF-A0A2R6LRY7-F1
#
_cell.length_a   1.000
_cell.length_b   1.000
_cell.length_c   1.000
_cell.angle_alpha   90.00
_cell.angle_beta   90.00
_cell.angle_gamma   90.00
#
_symmetry.space_group_name_H-M   'P 1'
#
loop_
_entity.id
_entity.type
_entity.pdbx_description
1 polymer ?
#
loop_
_entity_poly.entity_id
_entity_poly.type
_entity_poly.pdbx_seq_one_letter_code
_entity_poly.pdbx_strand_id
1 'polypeptide(L)'
;VVTAYVVDNYRFGRVQTATGIGALLFLTGLPSALDTAWLEWADSVGASLLLPLTALGVVFFVGWIMTENALDEVRQGTDGAETLSMVWLWSLRTVVLAAVGLTVVLSLLELSAPPLL
;
A
#
# COMPACT_ATOMS: atom_id res chain seq x y z
N VAL A 1 -3.13 -6.83 8.34
CA VAL A 1 -3.22 -5.35 8.51
C VAL A 1 -4.56 -4.92 9.09
N VAL A 2 -5.69 -5.25 8.45
CA VAL A 2 -7.04 -4.80 8.88
C VAL A 2 -7.35 -5.10 10.35
N THR A 3 -7.03 -6.30 10.85
CA THR A 3 -7.22 -6.64 12.27
C THR A 3 -6.41 -5.73 13.21
N ALA A 4 -5.16 -5.43 12.88
CA ALA A 4 -4.33 -4.54 13.68
C ALA A 4 -4.91 -3.12 13.70
N TYR A 5 -5.27 -2.58 12.53
CA TYR A 5 -5.94 -1.28 12.42
C TYR A 5 -7.19 -1.19 13.31
N VAL A 6 -8.03 -2.23 13.32
CA VAL A 6 -9.26 -2.23 14.11
C VAL A 6 -8.97 -2.34 15.61
N VAL A 7 -8.06 -3.22 16.01
CA VAL A 7 -7.67 -3.41 17.42
C VAL A 7 -7.06 -2.13 17.99
N ASP A 8 -6.16 -1.49 17.23
CA ASP A 8 -5.41 -0.32 17.68
C ASP A 8 -6.30 0.93 17.76
N ASN A 9 -7.25 1.10 16.84
CA ASN A 9 -8.12 2.29 16.80
C ASN A 9 -9.43 2.15 17.58
N TYR A 10 -9.99 0.94 17.70
CA TYR A 10 -11.35 0.75 18.25
C TYR A 10 -11.39 -0.13 19.51
N ARG A 11 -10.23 -0.50 20.08
CA ARG A 11 -10.10 -1.25 21.36
C ARG A 11 -10.80 -2.61 21.37
N PHE A 12 -11.06 -3.20 20.20
CA PHE A 12 -11.62 -4.56 20.11
C PHE A 12 -10.59 -5.63 20.49
N GLY A 13 -11.08 -6.78 20.96
CA GLY A 13 -10.23 -7.93 21.28
C GLY A 13 -9.66 -8.60 20.02
N ARG A 14 -8.35 -8.90 20.04
CA ARG A 14 -7.62 -9.48 18.89
C ARG A 14 -8.29 -10.71 18.28
N VAL A 15 -8.68 -11.68 19.11
CA VAL A 15 -9.30 -12.93 18.64
C VAL A 15 -10.66 -12.64 18.00
N GLN A 16 -11.47 -11.81 18.63
CA GLN A 16 -12.80 -11.46 18.12
C GLN A 16 -12.70 -10.73 16.77
N THR A 17 -11.79 -9.76 16.64
CA THR A 17 -11.56 -9.04 15.38
C THR A 17 -11.00 -9.95 14.30
N ALA A 18 -10.03 -10.82 14.62
CA ALA A 18 -9.45 -11.75 13.65
C ALA A 18 -10.50 -12.70 13.08
N THR A 19 -11.30 -13.33 13.94
CA THR A 19 -12.37 -14.23 13.52
C THR A 19 -13.45 -13.50 12.73
N GLY A 20 -13.85 -12.31 13.17
CA GLY A 20 -14.88 -11.51 12.48
C GLY A 20 -14.45 -11.07 11.08
N ILE A 21 -13.25 -10.49 10.94
CA ILE A 21 -12.71 -10.09 9.64
C ILE A 21 -12.47 -11.31 8.75
N GLY A 22 -11.94 -12.41 9.30
CA GLY A 22 -11.75 -13.65 8.55
C GLY A 22 -13.05 -14.24 8.00
N ALA A 23 -14.11 -14.26 8.82
CA ALA A 23 -15.43 -14.70 8.37
C ALA A 23 -16.01 -13.79 7.28
N LEU A 24 -15.85 -12.46 7.41
CA LEU A 24 -16.29 -11.51 6.38
C LEU A 24 -15.53 -11.72 5.07
N LEU A 25 -14.21 -11.90 5.12
CA LEU A 25 -13.41 -12.20 3.92
C LEU A 25 -13.81 -13.54 3.29
N PHE A 26 -14.08 -14.57 4.10
CA PHE A 26 -14.56 -15.86 3.60
C PHE A 26 -15.88 -15.72 2.83
N LEU A 27 -16.85 -15.02 3.41
CA LEU A 27 -18.15 -14.79 2.76
C LEU A 27 -18.01 -13.93 1.49
N THR A 28 -17.14 -12.92 1.52
CA THR A 28 -16.87 -12.06 0.37
C THR A 28 -16.12 -12.80 -0.75
N GLY A 29 -15.43 -13.90 -0.43
CA GLY A 29 -14.77 -14.78 -1.40
C GLY A 29 -15.71 -15.78 -2.07
N LEU A 30 -16.95 -15.96 -1.59
CA LEU A 30 -17.90 -16.91 -2.20
C LEU A 30 -18.23 -16.56 -3.66
N PRO A 31 -18.52 -15.30 -4.03
CA PRO A 31 -18.71 -14.93 -5.44
C PRO A 31 -17.52 -15.30 -6.32
N SER A 32 -16.30 -15.05 -5.86
CA SER A 32 -15.06 -15.40 -6.56
C SER A 32 -14.87 -16.91 -6.74
N ALA A 33 -15.41 -17.73 -5.83
CA ALA A 33 -15.38 -19.19 -5.95
C ALA A 33 -16.42 -19.73 -6.94
N LEU A 34 -17.49 -18.98 -7.18
CA LEU A 34 -18.56 -19.35 -8.13
C LEU A 34 -18.25 -18.85 -9.55
N ASP A 35 -17.63 -17.67 -9.66
CA ASP A 35 -17.27 -17.05 -10.93
C ASP A 35 -15.99 -16.21 -10.78
N THR A 36 -14.98 -16.55 -11.59
CA THR A 36 -13.67 -15.89 -11.57
C THR A 36 -13.73 -14.44 -12.04
N ALA A 37 -14.78 -14.01 -12.74
CA ALA A 37 -14.96 -12.60 -13.11
C ALA A 37 -14.98 -11.67 -11.87
N TRP A 38 -15.53 -12.14 -10.74
CA TRP A 38 -15.48 -11.39 -9.48
C TRP A 38 -14.06 -11.27 -8.92
N LEU A 39 -13.25 -12.31 -9.09
CA LEU A 39 -11.84 -12.29 -8.69
C LEU A 39 -11.05 -11.31 -9.55
N GLU A 40 -11.22 -11.34 -10.87
CA GLU A 40 -10.56 -10.43 -11.81
C GLU A 40 -10.95 -8.97 -11.54
N TRP A 41 -12.23 -8.70 -11.29
CA TRP A 41 -12.68 -7.37 -10.91
C TRP A 41 -12.03 -6.91 -9.59
N ALA A 42 -12.05 -7.74 -8.54
CA ALA A 42 -11.44 -7.39 -7.26
C ALA A 42 -9.93 -7.17 -7.37
N ASP A 43 -9.25 -7.98 -8.19
CA ASP A 43 -7.83 -7.84 -8.49
C ASP A 43 -7.55 -6.53 -9.23
N SER A 44 -8.34 -6.17 -10.23
CA SER A 44 -8.18 -4.89 -10.96
C SER A 44 -8.27 -3.67 -10.04
N VAL A 45 -9.19 -3.71 -9.06
CA VAL A 45 -9.32 -2.64 -8.07
C VAL A 45 -8.13 -2.64 -7.11
N GLY A 46 -7.74 -3.81 -6.61
CA GLY A 46 -6.63 -3.93 -5.67
C GLY A 46 -5.27 -3.59 -6.28
N ALA A 47 -4.88 -4.33 -7.30
CA ALA A 47 -3.57 -4.32 -7.91
C ALA A 47 -3.34 -3.10 -8.80
N SER A 48 -4.32 -2.71 -9.62
CA SER A 48 -4.15 -1.61 -10.58
C SER A 48 -4.56 -0.24 -10.02
N LEU A 49 -5.34 -0.18 -8.93
CA LEU A 49 -5.76 1.12 -8.37
C LEU A 49 -5.25 1.35 -6.94
N LEU A 50 -5.62 0.49 -6.00
CA LEU A 50 -5.36 0.74 -4.58
C LEU A 50 -3.87 0.65 -4.22
N LEU A 51 -3.14 -0.34 -4.76
CA LEU A 51 -1.70 -0.50 -4.48
C LEU A 51 -0.85 0.67 -5.01
N PRO A 52 -0.94 1.09 -6.28
CA PRO A 52 -0.15 2.19 -6.80
C PRO A 52 -0.45 3.51 -6.09
N LEU A 53 -1.72 3.79 -5.80
CA LEU A 53 -2.13 4.99 -5.07
C LEU A 53 -1.61 4.98 -3.63
N THR A 54 -1.66 3.84 -2.95
CA THR A 54 -1.13 3.71 -1.58
C THR A 54 0.39 3.90 -1.59
N ALA A 55 1.11 3.29 -2.53
CA ALA A 55 2.54 3.46 -2.67
C ALA A 55 2.91 4.92 -2.94
N LEU A 56 2.18 5.59 -3.85
CA LEU A 56 2.39 7.01 -4.15
C LEU A 56 2.17 7.88 -2.91
N GLY A 57 1.07 7.64 -2.19
CA GLY A 57 0.75 8.35 -0.96
C GLY A 57 1.82 8.18 0.10
N VAL A 58 2.31 6.95 0.33
CA VAL A 58 3.37 6.67 1.31
C VAL A 58 4.69 7.32 0.91
N VAL A 59 5.14 7.16 -0.35
CA VAL A 59 6.40 7.74 -0.82
C VAL A 59 6.36 9.26 -0.76
N PHE A 60 5.25 9.87 -1.16
CA PHE A 60 5.07 11.31 -1.07
C PHE A 60 5.05 11.78 0.40
N PHE A 61 4.30 11.11 1.25
CA PHE A 61 4.19 11.47 2.67
C PHE A 61 5.53 11.36 3.39
N VAL A 62 6.25 10.26 3.25
CA VAL A 62 7.58 10.08 3.86
C VAL A 62 8.60 11.05 3.24
N GLY A 63 8.58 11.21 1.92
CA GLY A 63 9.51 12.04 1.19
C GLY A 63 9.37 13.54 1.50
N TRP A 64 8.17 14.04 1.81
CA TRP A 64 7.92 15.48 1.90
C TRP A 64 7.25 15.96 3.18
N ILE A 65 6.42 15.14 3.83
CA ILE A 65 5.67 15.55 5.02
C ILE A 65 6.37 15.09 6.31
N MET A 66 6.82 13.82 6.35
CA MET A 66 7.43 13.20 7.54
C MET A 66 8.96 13.14 7.47
N THR A 67 9.60 14.00 6.66
CA THR A 67 11.02 13.86 6.31
C THR A 67 11.96 13.83 7.52
N GLU A 68 11.80 14.75 8.48
CA GLU A 68 12.68 14.87 9.63
C GLU A 68 12.57 13.65 10.56
N ASN A 69 11.35 13.31 10.97
CA ASN A 69 11.09 12.12 11.79
C ASN A 69 11.56 10.83 11.10
N ALA A 70 11.40 10.72 9.77
CA ALA A 70 11.86 9.56 9.02
C ALA A 70 13.38 9.43 9.01
N LEU A 71 14.12 10.54 8.93
CA LEU A 71 15.58 10.52 9.05
C LEU A 71 16.04 10.13 10.45
N ASP A 72 15.38 10.67 11.47
CA ASP A 72 15.74 10.42 12.87
C ASP A 72 15.55 8.94 13.22
N GLU A 73 14.44 8.34 12.77
CA GLU A 73 14.17 6.91 12.93
C GLU A 73 15.22 6.04 12.20
N VAL A 74 15.60 6.40 10.96
CA VAL A 74 16.62 5.64 10.20
C VAL A 74 18.00 5.73 10.85
N ARG A 75 18.33 6.86 11.46
CA ARG A 75 19.59 7.06 12.20
C ARG A 75 19.59 6.33 13.53
N GLN A 76 18.41 6.11 14.12
CA GLN A 76 18.29 5.37 15.37
C GLN A 76 18.75 3.92 15.20
N GLY A 77 19.85 3.57 15.86
CA GLY A 77 20.45 2.23 15.77
C GLY A 77 21.45 2.03 14.63
N THR A 78 21.75 3.07 13.84
CA THR A 78 22.77 3.03 12.79
C THR A 78 23.86 4.08 13.07
N ASP A 79 24.93 3.69 13.78
CA ASP A 79 26.07 4.57 14.03
C ASP A 79 26.73 5.02 12.71
N GLY A 80 26.88 6.33 12.51
CA GLY A 80 27.61 6.91 11.37
C GLY A 80 26.88 6.94 10.02
N ALA A 81 25.56 6.71 9.98
CA ALA A 81 24.78 6.58 8.73
C ALA A 81 24.31 7.90 8.06
N GLU A 82 24.83 9.07 8.44
CA GLU A 82 24.30 10.36 7.94
C GLU A 82 24.23 10.44 6.40
N THR A 83 25.29 10.03 5.72
CA THR A 83 25.35 10.01 4.24
C THR A 83 24.35 9.01 3.65
N LEU A 84 24.18 7.84 4.27
CA LEU A 84 23.23 6.83 3.82
C LEU A 84 21.79 7.30 3.96
N SER A 85 21.44 7.93 5.08
CA SER A 85 20.10 8.49 5.30
C SER A 85 19.78 9.60 4.29
N MET A 86 20.75 10.44 3.95
CA MET A 86 20.58 11.51 2.96
C MET A 86 20.44 10.97 1.54
N VAL A 87 21.25 9.98 1.14
CA VAL A 87 21.13 9.31 -0.17
C VAL A 87 19.80 8.58 -0.29
N TRP A 88 19.34 7.91 0.78
CA TRP A 88 18.05 7.24 0.84
C TRP A 88 16.87 8.22 0.68
N LEU A 89 16.89 9.36 1.38
CA LEU A 89 15.85 10.37 1.19
C LEU A 89 15.86 10.95 -0.22
N TRP A 90 17.04 11.21 -0.76
CA TRP A 90 17.17 11.70 -2.12
C TRP A 90 16.57 10.71 -3.13
N SER A 91 16.87 9.41 -2.98
CA SER A 91 16.32 8.38 -3.86
C SER A 91 14.81 8.25 -3.70
N LEU A 92 14.26 8.36 -2.47
CA LEU A 92 12.82 8.39 -2.25
C LEU A 92 12.12 9.55 -2.97
N ARG A 93 12.68 10.77 -2.86
CA ARG A 93 12.10 11.99 -3.45
C ARG A 93 12.17 12.01 -4.97
N THR A 94 13.12 11.31 -5.57
CA THR A 94 13.41 11.40 -7.00
C THR A 94 13.13 10.07 -7.70
N VAL A 95 14.00 9.09 -7.53
CA VAL A 95 13.97 7.81 -8.23
C VAL A 95 12.69 7.02 -7.90
N VAL A 96 12.38 6.84 -6.62
CA VAL A 96 11.23 6.04 -6.19
C VAL A 96 9.92 6.77 -6.51
N LEU A 97 9.85 8.07 -6.25
CA LEU A 97 8.66 8.86 -6.59
C LEU A 97 8.39 8.83 -8.11
N ALA A 98 9.41 8.94 -8.95
CA ALA A 98 9.27 8.85 -10.40
C ALA A 98 8.82 7.45 -10.84
N ALA A 99 9.43 6.38 -10.29
CA ALA A 99 9.07 5.01 -10.61
C ALA A 99 7.61 4.70 -10.21
N VAL A 100 7.20 5.06 -8.99
CA VAL A 100 5.83 4.85 -8.51
C VAL A 100 4.84 5.74 -9.27
N GLY A 101 5.20 6.98 -9.59
CA GLY A 101 4.39 7.84 -10.44
C GLY A 101 4.16 7.23 -11.83
N LEU A 102 5.19 6.65 -12.43
CA LEU A 102 5.05 5.90 -13.69
C LEU A 102 4.14 4.68 -13.52
N THR A 103 4.29 3.91 -12.44
CA THR A 103 3.41 2.77 -12.15
C THR A 103 1.95 3.21 -12.07
N VAL A 104 1.63 4.30 -11.36
CA VAL A 104 0.27 4.84 -11.28
C VAL A 104 -0.25 5.21 -12.67
N VAL A 105 0.55 5.87 -13.49
CA VAL A 105 0.16 6.22 -14.87
C VAL A 105 -0.14 4.96 -15.69
N LEU A 106 0.74 3.95 -15.64
CA LEU A 106 0.54 2.69 -16.37
C LEU A 106 -0.72 1.95 -15.91
N SER A 107 -0.96 1.89 -14.60
CA SER A 107 -2.15 1.22 -14.07
C SER A 107 -3.45 1.95 -14.42
N LEU A 108 -3.45 3.30 -14.46
CA LEU A 108 -4.61 4.07 -14.93
C LEU A 108 -4.87 3.88 -16.43
N LEU A 109 -3.81 3.73 -17.24
CA LEU A 109 -3.95 3.40 -18.66
C LEU A 109 -4.55 2.01 -18.86
N GLU A 110 -4.11 1.03 -18.09
CA GLU A 110 -4.68 -0.33 -18.10
C GLU A 110 -6.17 -0.33 -17.77
N LEU A 111 -6.58 0.42 -16.74
CA LEU A 111 -7.98 0.56 -16.33
C LEU A 111 -8.86 1.30 -17.37
N SER A 112 -8.28 2.15 -18.21
CA SER A 112 -9.00 2.95 -19.20
C SER A 112 -8.97 2.37 -20.62
N ALA A 113 -8.08 1.43 -20.88
CA ALA A 113 -8.04 0.71 -22.15
C ALA A 113 -9.29 -0.20 -22.27
N PRO A 114 -9.98 -0.21 -23.43
CA PRO A 114 -11.01 -1.21 -23.68
C PRO A 114 -10.37 -2.61 -23.60
N PRO A 115 -11.09 -3.64 -23.10
CA PRO A 115 -10.57 -5.00 -23.09
C PRO A 115 -10.15 -5.34 -24.52
N LEU A 116 -8.87 -5.68 -24.70
CA LEU A 116 -8.29 -5.96 -26.00
C LEU A 116 -9.14 -7.02 -26.70
N LEU A 117 -9.60 -6.69 -27.93
CA LEU A 117 -10.29 -7.60 -28.83
C LEU A 117 -9.51 -8.90 -29.05
#